data_AF-A0A6M1ZZN5-F1
#
_entry.id   AF-A0A6M1ZZN5-F1
#
_cell.length_a   1.000
_cell.length_b   1.000
_cell.length_c   1.000
_cell.angle_alpha   90.00
_cell.angle_beta   90.00
_cell.angle_gamma   90.00
#
_symmetry.space_group_name_H-M   'P 1'
#
loop_
_entity.id
_entity.type
_entity.pdbx_description
1 polymer ?
#
loop_
_entity_poly.entity_id
_entity_poly.type
_entity_poly.pdbx_seq_one_letter_code
_entity_poly.pdbx_strand_id
1 'polypeptide(L)'
;MRKSRRRALQGSNMESSKSKLNKKIRFWAILGPFLTLLIFSVYLIKQSPSSLPLAIMALGGLICCWQWRMKGLLISLALITAMLLFNFSTVLMGERFWFLGLAMATALSFVVTVLSYEEIEVLLKSMQYRSKKHLDKITDLTTLHKKGLAEKEKLMIDFDWLKDQKKDLETQIHEKDCMINSLRSEVEKIPTLNNQLQETQHLAEKYQVKTPTQSQSHDNFEHLYQQLRYQFSEKGKLLDQTRKELFAAQEKVTCLKRDMEEMTKYSGDHYSLQLEKDYVTLTRDLESQNKMYVEEITELECLVGALLQRN
;
A
#
# COMPACT_ATOMS: atom_id res chain seq x y z
N MET A 1 -1.00 -13.02 17.17
CA MET A 1 -1.86 -13.87 16.32
C MET A 1 -3.31 -14.08 16.83
N ARG A 2 -3.57 -14.53 18.08
CA ARG A 2 -4.96 -14.81 18.55
C ARG A 2 -5.94 -13.62 18.46
N LYS A 3 -5.45 -12.39 18.63
CA LYS A 3 -6.27 -11.16 18.54
C LYS A 3 -6.69 -10.81 17.10
N SER A 4 -5.94 -11.26 16.08
CA SER A 4 -6.28 -11.03 14.66
C SER A 4 -7.37 -11.99 14.19
N ARG A 5 -7.26 -13.28 14.52
CA ARG A 5 -8.30 -14.29 14.21
C ARG A 5 -9.67 -13.94 14.83
N ARG A 6 -9.69 -13.39 16.05
CA ARG A 6 -10.96 -12.95 16.67
C ARG A 6 -11.62 -11.80 15.90
N ARG A 7 -10.84 -10.86 15.31
CA ARG A 7 -11.41 -9.76 14.51
C ARG A 7 -11.94 -10.24 13.16
N ALA A 8 -11.25 -11.17 12.50
CA ALA A 8 -11.70 -11.75 11.23
C ALA A 8 -13.04 -12.52 11.40
N LEU A 9 -13.13 -13.37 12.43
CA LEU A 9 -14.35 -14.12 12.75
C LEU A 9 -15.53 -13.21 13.17
N GLN A 10 -15.23 -12.08 13.82
CA GLN A 10 -16.27 -11.12 14.21
C GLN A 10 -16.78 -10.30 13.01
N GLY A 11 -15.95 -10.11 11.98
CA GLY A 11 -16.33 -9.50 10.72
C GLY A 11 -17.31 -10.37 9.92
N SER A 12 -17.00 -11.66 9.72
CA SER A 12 -17.81 -12.55 8.88
C SER A 12 -19.23 -12.78 9.44
N ASN A 13 -19.35 -12.97 10.76
CA ASN A 13 -20.65 -13.13 11.41
C ASN A 13 -21.52 -11.87 11.29
N MET A 14 -20.90 -10.68 11.34
CA MET A 14 -21.63 -9.43 11.21
C MET A 14 -22.12 -9.19 9.77
N GLU A 15 -21.41 -9.68 8.76
CA GLU A 15 -21.82 -9.58 7.35
C GLU A 15 -22.95 -10.54 7.01
N SER A 16 -22.89 -11.78 7.50
CA SER A 16 -23.98 -12.76 7.33
C SER A 16 -25.30 -12.29 7.95
N SER A 17 -25.26 -11.68 9.14
CA SER A 17 -26.47 -11.15 9.77
C SER A 17 -27.08 -9.98 8.97
N LYS A 18 -26.25 -9.14 8.34
CA LYS A 18 -26.70 -7.99 7.55
C LYS A 18 -27.31 -8.40 6.22
N SER A 19 -26.76 -9.41 5.55
CA SER A 19 -27.33 -9.92 4.30
C SER A 19 -28.73 -10.50 4.52
N LYS A 20 -28.93 -11.22 5.63
CA LYS A 20 -30.25 -11.71 6.06
C LYS A 20 -31.24 -10.57 6.33
N LEU A 21 -30.79 -9.52 7.02
CA LEU A 21 -31.63 -8.34 7.28
C LEU A 21 -32.05 -7.64 5.97
N ASN A 22 -31.10 -7.43 5.05
CA ASN A 22 -31.37 -6.82 3.75
C ASN A 22 -32.39 -7.61 2.91
N LYS A 23 -32.30 -8.95 2.93
CA LYS A 23 -33.29 -9.81 2.25
C LYS A 23 -34.69 -9.63 2.85
N LYS A 24 -34.81 -9.55 4.18
CA LYS A 24 -36.09 -9.30 4.86
C LYS A 24 -36.66 -7.93 4.49
N ILE A 25 -35.86 -6.86 4.55
CA ILE A 25 -36.32 -5.51 4.21
C ILE A 25 -36.80 -5.42 2.76
N ARG A 26 -36.07 -6.03 1.81
CA ARG A 26 -36.50 -6.10 0.41
C ARG A 26 -37.81 -6.86 0.22
N PHE A 27 -38.03 -7.91 1.00
CA PHE A 27 -39.29 -8.64 0.97
C PHE A 27 -40.46 -7.76 1.44
N TRP A 28 -40.31 -7.05 2.57
CA TRP A 28 -41.33 -6.14 3.09
C TRP A 28 -41.62 -4.97 2.15
N ALA A 29 -40.58 -4.44 1.48
CA ALA A 29 -40.71 -3.41 0.44
C ALA A 29 -41.69 -3.77 -0.67
N ILE A 30 -41.65 -5.03 -1.11
CA ILE A 30 -42.45 -5.54 -2.22
C ILE A 30 -43.83 -5.98 -1.73
N LEU A 31 -43.92 -6.46 -0.49
CA LEU A 31 -45.14 -7.01 0.09
C LEU A 31 -46.28 -5.99 0.15
N GLY A 32 -46.02 -4.73 0.52
CA GLY A 32 -47.04 -3.68 0.60
C GLY A 32 -47.75 -3.42 -0.74
N PRO A 33 -47.02 -3.02 -1.80
CA PRO A 33 -47.57 -2.84 -3.14
C PRO A 33 -48.22 -4.11 -3.69
N PHE A 34 -47.64 -5.29 -3.43
CA PHE A 34 -48.22 -6.56 -3.83
C PHE A 34 -49.59 -6.82 -3.18
N LEU A 35 -49.74 -6.55 -1.88
CA LEU A 35 -51.01 -6.65 -1.18
C LEU A 35 -52.03 -5.67 -1.75
N THR A 36 -51.64 -4.43 -2.07
CA THR A 36 -52.56 -3.47 -2.71
C THR A 36 -53.04 -3.94 -4.08
N LEU A 37 -52.18 -4.56 -4.88
CA LEU A 37 -52.54 -5.12 -6.17
C LEU A 37 -53.50 -6.32 -6.02
N LEU A 38 -53.27 -7.19 -5.05
CA LEU A 38 -54.17 -8.31 -4.75
C LEU A 38 -55.56 -7.79 -4.34
N ILE A 39 -55.60 -6.81 -3.45
CA ILE A 39 -56.85 -6.15 -3.03
C ILE A 39 -57.55 -5.50 -4.23
N PHE A 40 -56.81 -4.83 -5.12
CA PHE A 40 -57.33 -4.29 -6.38
C PHE A 40 -57.94 -5.38 -7.27
N SER A 41 -57.28 -6.54 -7.42
CA SER A 41 -57.84 -7.68 -8.16
C SER A 41 -59.15 -8.19 -7.53
N VAL A 42 -59.25 -8.23 -6.20
CA VAL A 42 -60.48 -8.61 -5.50
C VAL A 42 -61.61 -7.61 -5.78
N TYR A 43 -61.31 -6.31 -5.84
CA TYR A 43 -62.31 -5.29 -6.23
C TYR A 43 -62.82 -5.47 -7.65
N LEU A 44 -61.96 -5.90 -8.59
CA LEU A 44 -62.37 -6.14 -9.98
C LEU A 44 -63.26 -7.37 -10.15
N ILE A 45 -63.02 -8.43 -9.37
CA ILE A 45 -63.82 -9.66 -9.44
C ILE A 45 -65.23 -9.44 -8.88
N LYS A 46 -65.35 -8.67 -7.79
CA LYS A 46 -66.65 -8.35 -7.18
C LYS A 46 -67.27 -7.14 -7.89
N GLN A 47 -67.97 -7.40 -8.99
CA GLN A 47 -68.69 -6.42 -9.82
C GLN A 47 -69.86 -5.75 -9.07
N SER A 48 -69.56 -4.99 -8.02
CA SER A 48 -70.51 -4.10 -7.33
C SER A 48 -70.33 -2.68 -7.86
N PRO A 49 -71.41 -1.92 -8.11
CA PRO A 49 -71.29 -0.54 -8.59
C PRO A 49 -70.47 0.35 -7.63
N SER A 50 -70.40 0.01 -6.34
CA SER A 50 -69.63 0.72 -5.32
C SER A 50 -68.17 0.27 -5.20
N SER A 51 -67.75 -0.82 -5.84
CA SER A 51 -66.36 -1.33 -5.72
C SER A 51 -65.35 -0.57 -6.58
N LEU A 52 -65.79 -0.09 -7.76
CA LEU A 52 -64.93 0.60 -8.72
C LEU A 52 -64.33 1.92 -8.17
N PRO A 53 -65.11 2.81 -7.51
CA PRO A 53 -64.54 4.00 -6.88
C PRO A 53 -63.48 3.67 -5.82
N LEU A 54 -63.69 2.62 -5.00
CA LEU A 54 -62.69 2.21 -4.01
C LEU A 54 -61.43 1.65 -4.66
N ALA A 55 -61.55 0.92 -5.77
CA ALA A 55 -60.41 0.39 -6.50
C ALA A 55 -59.53 1.52 -7.06
N ILE A 56 -60.15 2.55 -7.65
CA ILE A 56 -59.43 3.76 -8.13
C ILE A 56 -58.76 4.47 -6.97
N MET A 57 -59.46 4.60 -5.84
CA MET A 57 -58.93 5.27 -4.64
C MET A 57 -57.80 4.49 -3.98
N ALA A 58 -57.81 3.16 -4.06
CA ALA A 58 -56.70 2.32 -3.61
C ALA A 58 -55.44 2.59 -4.43
N LEU A 59 -55.55 2.67 -5.76
CA LEU A 59 -54.42 3.01 -6.64
C LEU A 59 -53.94 4.45 -6.44
N GLY A 60 -54.87 5.41 -6.39
CA GLY A 60 -54.54 6.82 -6.13
C GLY A 60 -53.90 7.01 -4.75
N GLY A 61 -54.41 6.30 -3.74
CA GLY A 61 -53.85 6.28 -2.39
C GLY A 61 -52.43 5.70 -2.34
N LEU A 62 -52.15 4.64 -3.12
CA LEU A 62 -50.80 4.10 -3.25
C LEU A 62 -49.82 5.11 -3.85
N ILE A 63 -50.21 5.80 -4.94
CA ILE A 63 -49.40 6.85 -5.56
C ILE A 63 -49.17 8.00 -4.57
N CYS A 64 -50.21 8.40 -3.84
CA CYS A 64 -50.13 9.44 -2.82
C CYS A 64 -49.18 9.05 -1.67
N CYS A 65 -49.26 7.81 -1.18
CA CYS A 65 -48.34 7.25 -0.18
C CYS A 65 -46.89 7.23 -0.67
N TRP A 66 -46.68 6.91 -1.95
CA TRP A 66 -45.36 6.92 -2.56
C TRP A 66 -44.76 8.33 -2.59
N GLN A 67 -45.53 9.32 -3.02
CA GLN A 67 -45.02 10.67 -3.24
C GLN A 67 -44.87 11.47 -1.93
N TRP A 68 -45.81 11.32 -0.99
CA TRP A 68 -45.89 12.15 0.22
C TRP A 68 -45.65 11.39 1.54
N ARG A 69 -45.26 10.12 1.47
CA ARG A 69 -44.86 9.28 2.63
C ARG A 69 -45.91 9.31 3.76
N MET A 70 -45.53 9.63 5.00
CA MET A 70 -46.43 9.70 6.15
C MET A 70 -47.58 10.71 5.98
N LYS A 71 -47.33 11.83 5.29
CA LYS A 71 -48.41 12.79 4.98
C LYS A 71 -49.40 12.18 3.99
N GLY A 72 -48.89 11.47 2.99
CA GLY A 72 -49.70 10.71 2.03
C GLY A 72 -50.51 9.59 2.68
N LEU A 73 -49.95 8.92 3.69
CA LEU A 73 -50.66 7.92 4.50
C LEU A 73 -51.87 8.53 5.21
N LEU A 74 -51.68 9.66 5.90
CA LEU A 74 -52.77 10.33 6.62
C LEU A 74 -53.87 10.80 5.68
N ILE A 75 -53.49 11.38 4.53
CA ILE A 75 -54.43 11.83 3.50
C ILE A 75 -55.22 10.65 2.93
N SER A 76 -54.54 9.56 2.56
CA SER A 76 -55.20 8.38 1.99
C SER A 76 -56.10 7.65 3.00
N LEU A 77 -55.71 7.57 4.27
CA LEU A 77 -56.55 7.02 5.35
C LEU A 77 -57.78 7.89 5.61
N ALA A 78 -57.61 9.21 5.68
CA ALA A 78 -58.73 10.14 5.84
C ALA A 78 -59.72 10.02 4.68
N LEU A 79 -59.20 9.88 3.46
CA LEU A 79 -59.98 9.77 2.24
C LEU A 79 -60.75 8.43 2.15
N ILE A 80 -60.10 7.30 2.50
CA ILE A 80 -60.78 5.99 2.62
C ILE A 80 -61.88 6.05 3.68
N THR A 81 -61.59 6.65 4.84
CA THR A 81 -62.56 6.75 5.94
C THR A 81 -63.76 7.61 5.54
N ALA A 82 -63.53 8.75 4.90
CA ALA A 82 -64.59 9.61 4.38
C ALA A 82 -65.45 8.88 3.34
N MET A 83 -64.82 8.15 2.41
CA MET A 83 -65.53 7.35 1.42
C MET A 83 -66.32 6.21 2.05
N LEU A 84 -65.81 5.60 3.12
CA LEU A 84 -66.50 4.56 3.85
C LEU A 84 -67.74 5.09 4.56
N LEU A 85 -67.64 6.23 5.24
CA LEU A 85 -68.78 6.88 5.88
C LEU A 85 -69.85 7.29 4.87
N PHE A 86 -69.44 7.81 3.70
CA PHE A 86 -70.36 8.22 2.63
C PHE A 86 -71.15 7.03 2.05
N ASN A 87 -70.50 5.89 1.82
CA ASN A 87 -71.13 4.70 1.23
C ASN A 87 -71.81 3.78 2.27
N PHE A 88 -71.59 4.00 3.57
CA PHE A 88 -72.12 3.09 4.60
C PHE A 88 -73.66 3.03 4.61
N SER A 89 -74.32 4.14 4.28
CA SER A 89 -75.78 4.24 4.24
C SER A 89 -76.40 3.54 3.02
N THR A 90 -75.69 3.50 1.88
CA THR A 90 -76.21 2.99 0.61
C THR A 90 -76.03 1.47 0.45
N VAL A 91 -75.10 0.86 1.19
CA VAL A 91 -74.77 -0.57 1.09
C VAL A 91 -75.74 -1.45 1.91
N LEU A 92 -76.19 -2.56 1.31
CA LEU A 92 -77.04 -3.58 1.97
C LEU A 92 -76.34 -4.16 3.21
N MET A 93 -77.10 -4.43 4.29
CA MET A 93 -76.58 -4.91 5.58
C MET A 93 -75.59 -6.09 5.46
N GLY A 94 -75.86 -7.05 4.56
CA GLY A 94 -74.99 -8.22 4.34
C GLY A 94 -73.63 -7.90 3.72
N GLU A 95 -73.52 -6.79 2.97
CA GLU A 95 -72.28 -6.41 2.29
C GLU A 95 -71.42 -5.44 3.11
N ARG A 96 -71.99 -4.80 4.15
CA ARG A 96 -71.29 -3.81 4.99
C ARG A 96 -70.03 -4.37 5.62
N PHE A 97 -70.10 -5.58 6.17
CA PHE A 97 -68.94 -6.25 6.77
C PHE A 97 -67.85 -6.54 5.76
N TRP A 98 -68.23 -6.97 4.55
CA TRP A 98 -67.28 -7.23 3.47
C TRP A 98 -66.55 -5.95 3.04
N PHE A 99 -67.30 -4.87 2.86
CA PHE A 99 -66.76 -3.57 2.48
C PHE A 99 -65.84 -2.99 3.55
N LEU A 100 -66.23 -3.08 4.83
CA LEU A 100 -65.40 -2.67 5.96
C LEU A 100 -64.11 -3.48 6.03
N GLY A 101 -64.19 -4.81 5.85
CA GLY A 101 -63.02 -5.68 5.82
C GLY A 101 -62.03 -5.32 4.72
N LEU A 102 -62.53 -5.05 3.50
CA LEU A 102 -61.69 -4.61 2.39
C LEU A 102 -61.08 -3.23 2.62
N ALA A 103 -61.82 -2.27 3.17
CA ALA A 103 -61.29 -0.95 3.48
C ALA A 103 -60.20 -1.00 4.56
N MET A 104 -60.38 -1.83 5.61
CA MET A 104 -59.36 -2.06 6.64
C MET A 104 -58.12 -2.76 6.06
N ALA A 105 -58.30 -3.72 5.17
CA ALA A 105 -57.18 -4.36 4.47
C ALA A 105 -56.41 -3.36 3.60
N THR A 106 -57.11 -2.48 2.87
CA THR A 106 -56.48 -1.41 2.08
C THR A 106 -55.71 -0.45 3.00
N ALA A 107 -56.32 -0.01 4.11
CA ALA A 107 -55.67 0.85 5.10
C ALA A 107 -54.38 0.22 5.66
N LEU A 108 -54.45 -1.06 6.05
CA LEU A 108 -53.29 -1.80 6.56
C LEU A 108 -52.20 -1.93 5.49
N SER A 109 -52.56 -2.18 4.23
CA SER A 109 -51.61 -2.27 3.13
C SER A 109 -50.87 -0.94 2.86
N PHE A 110 -51.53 0.20 3.06
CA PHE A 110 -50.87 1.51 3.00
C PHE A 110 -49.89 1.72 4.15
N VAL A 111 -50.27 1.35 5.37
CA VAL A 111 -49.37 1.41 6.54
C VAL A 111 -48.13 0.56 6.30
N VAL A 112 -48.30 -0.69 5.86
CA VAL A 112 -47.18 -1.60 5.55
C VAL A 112 -46.28 -1.00 4.45
N THR A 113 -46.87 -0.43 3.40
CA THR A 113 -46.10 0.18 2.30
C THR A 113 -45.26 1.36 2.77
N VAL A 114 -45.84 2.26 3.57
CA VAL A 114 -45.13 3.46 4.04
C VAL A 114 -44.04 3.12 5.05
N LEU A 115 -44.31 2.23 6.02
CA LEU A 115 -43.29 1.78 6.98
C LEU A 115 -42.13 1.07 6.27
N SER A 116 -42.44 0.21 5.29
CA SER A 116 -41.40 -0.45 4.50
C SER A 116 -40.54 0.55 3.73
N TYR A 117 -41.14 1.61 3.19
CA TYR A 117 -40.39 2.65 2.49
C TYR A 117 -39.44 3.42 3.42
N GLU A 118 -39.87 3.76 4.63
CA GLU A 118 -39.01 4.44 5.61
C GLU A 118 -37.81 3.57 6.01
N GLU A 119 -38.01 2.28 6.26
CA GLU A 119 -36.92 1.35 6.57
C GLU A 119 -35.90 1.25 5.42
N ILE A 120 -36.37 1.18 4.18
CA ILE A 120 -35.51 1.13 2.99
C ILE A 120 -34.70 2.41 2.84
N GLU A 121 -35.28 3.57 3.10
CA GLU A 121 -34.56 4.84 2.99
C GLU A 121 -33.43 4.93 4.04
N VAL A 122 -33.71 4.54 5.28
CA VAL A 122 -32.68 4.47 6.33
C VAL A 122 -31.57 3.50 5.92
N LEU A 123 -31.94 2.32 5.40
CA LEU A 123 -30.98 1.35 4.88
C LEU A 123 -30.14 1.94 3.73
N LEU A 124 -30.78 2.60 2.76
CA LEU A 124 -30.12 3.18 1.60
C LEU A 124 -29.13 4.28 2.01
N LYS A 125 -29.53 5.17 2.92
CA LYS A 125 -28.63 6.20 3.48
C LYS A 125 -27.43 5.58 4.19
N SER A 126 -27.66 4.52 4.96
CA SER A 126 -26.56 3.81 5.64
C SER A 126 -25.59 3.15 4.65
N MET A 127 -26.11 2.58 3.55
CA MET A 127 -25.30 2.01 2.48
C MET A 127 -24.55 3.07 1.69
N GLN A 128 -25.19 4.21 1.37
CA GLN A 128 -24.54 5.34 0.70
C GLN A 128 -23.42 5.93 1.55
N TYR A 129 -23.66 6.14 2.86
CA TYR A 129 -22.63 6.61 3.78
C TYR A 129 -21.45 5.63 3.87
N ARG A 130 -21.72 4.33 3.96
CA ARG A 130 -20.67 3.30 3.99
C ARG A 130 -19.90 3.23 2.67
N SER A 131 -20.60 3.32 1.53
CA SER A 131 -19.99 3.33 0.20
C SER A 131 -19.07 4.55 0.03
N LYS A 132 -19.53 5.74 0.42
CA LYS A 132 -18.73 6.96 0.41
C LYS A 132 -17.47 6.81 1.27
N LYS A 133 -17.62 6.34 2.52
CA LYS A 133 -16.48 6.09 3.41
C LYS A 133 -15.50 5.05 2.85
N HIS A 134 -16.00 4.02 2.17
CA HIS A 134 -15.15 3.02 1.52
C HIS A 134 -14.40 3.61 0.33
N LEU A 135 -15.08 4.45 -0.47
CA LEU A 135 -14.47 5.17 -1.57
C LEU A 135 -13.39 6.13 -1.08
N ASP A 136 -13.66 6.91 -0.02
CA ASP A 136 -12.68 7.81 0.60
C ASP A 136 -11.44 7.03 1.09
N LYS A 137 -11.66 5.86 1.69
CA LYS A 137 -10.55 4.98 2.11
C LYS A 137 -9.74 4.44 0.91
N ILE A 138 -10.40 4.08 -0.19
CA ILE A 138 -9.70 3.67 -1.42
C ILE A 138 -8.89 4.83 -1.98
N THR A 139 -9.45 6.04 -2.01
CA THR A 139 -8.72 7.23 -2.50
C THR A 139 -7.52 7.54 -1.61
N ASP A 140 -7.65 7.41 -0.28
CA ASP A 140 -6.51 7.58 0.63
C ASP A 140 -5.41 6.54 0.34
N LEU A 141 -5.77 5.27 0.13
CA LEU A 141 -4.83 4.21 -0.23
C LEU A 141 -4.15 4.48 -1.58
N THR A 142 -4.86 4.98 -2.59
CA THR A 142 -4.24 5.31 -3.88
C THR A 142 -3.27 6.49 -3.76
N THR A 143 -3.57 7.49 -2.92
CA THR A 143 -2.61 8.59 -2.66
C THR A 143 -1.36 8.10 -1.92
N LEU A 144 -1.49 7.19 -0.96
CA LEU A 144 -0.35 6.59 -0.26
C LEU A 144 0.50 5.75 -1.22
N HIS A 145 -0.14 4.95 -2.09
CA HIS A 145 0.56 4.17 -3.10
C HIS A 145 1.34 5.07 -4.07
N LYS A 146 0.74 6.19 -4.51
CA LYS A 146 1.43 7.18 -5.37
C LYS A 146 2.63 7.81 -4.67
N LYS A 147 2.52 8.13 -3.37
CA LYS A 147 3.66 8.63 -2.58
C LYS A 147 4.77 7.59 -2.46
N GLY A 148 4.43 6.33 -2.19
CA GLY A 148 5.39 5.24 -2.12
C GLY A 148 6.11 4.98 -3.45
N LEU A 149 5.40 5.11 -4.58
CA LEU A 149 6.02 5.03 -5.91
C LEU A 149 7.02 6.17 -6.15
N ALA A 150 6.67 7.40 -5.79
CA ALA A 150 7.57 8.55 -5.93
C ALA A 150 8.81 8.43 -5.03
N GLU A 151 8.67 7.87 -3.83
CA GLU A 151 9.80 7.59 -2.93
C GLU A 151 10.71 6.49 -3.50
N LYS A 152 10.12 5.42 -4.03
CA LYS A 152 10.86 4.35 -4.72
C LYS A 152 11.63 4.86 -5.93
N GLU A 153 11.04 5.76 -6.71
CA GLU A 153 11.69 6.39 -7.86
C GLU A 153 12.91 7.22 -7.44
N LYS A 154 12.81 8.02 -6.38
CA LYS A 154 13.96 8.75 -5.81
C LYS A 154 15.07 7.81 -5.36
N LEU A 155 14.70 6.76 -4.64
CA LEU A 155 15.67 5.78 -4.13
C LEU A 155 16.38 5.02 -5.27
N MET A 156 15.69 4.83 -6.40
CA MET A 156 16.28 4.24 -7.62
C MET A 156 17.30 5.18 -8.27
N ILE A 157 16.99 6.48 -8.34
CA ILE A 157 17.93 7.50 -8.84
C ILE A 157 19.18 7.58 -7.95
N ASP A 158 19.00 7.59 -6.63
CA ASP A 158 20.11 7.61 -5.68
C ASP A 158 20.98 6.35 -5.80
N PHE A 159 20.37 5.20 -6.04
CA PHE A 159 21.07 3.94 -6.25
C PHE A 159 21.91 3.95 -7.54
N ASP A 160 21.36 4.47 -8.64
CA ASP A 160 22.10 4.60 -9.90
C ASP A 160 23.28 5.57 -9.76
N TRP A 161 23.08 6.68 -9.05
CA TRP A 161 24.17 7.62 -8.75
C TRP A 161 25.28 6.99 -7.91
N LEU A 162 24.94 6.23 -6.86
CA LEU A 162 25.91 5.49 -6.04
C LEU A 162 26.66 4.44 -6.86
N LYS A 163 25.98 3.79 -7.80
CA LYS A 163 26.57 2.80 -8.70
C LYS A 163 27.60 3.43 -9.63
N ASP A 164 27.31 4.62 -10.15
CA ASP A 164 28.26 5.38 -10.99
C ASP A 164 29.47 5.84 -10.17
N GLN A 165 29.28 6.32 -8.94
CA GLN A 165 30.38 6.64 -8.04
C GLN A 165 31.28 5.44 -7.73
N LYS A 166 30.67 4.28 -7.48
CA LYS A 166 31.42 3.05 -7.25
C LYS A 166 32.29 2.71 -8.46
N LYS A 167 31.74 2.81 -9.68
CA LYS A 167 32.47 2.55 -10.92
C LYS A 167 33.65 3.51 -11.11
N ASP A 168 33.45 4.79 -10.81
CA ASP A 168 34.51 5.80 -10.86
C ASP A 168 35.66 5.47 -9.89
N LEU A 169 35.33 5.13 -8.63
CA LEU A 169 36.33 4.70 -7.65
C LEU A 169 37.06 3.42 -8.07
N GLU A 170 36.36 2.45 -8.65
CA GLU A 170 36.99 1.23 -9.21
C GLU A 170 37.98 1.57 -10.33
N THR A 171 37.66 2.53 -11.21
CA THR A 171 38.60 3.00 -12.24
C THR A 171 39.81 3.71 -11.63
N GLN A 172 39.62 4.56 -10.62
CA GLN A 172 40.73 5.21 -9.92
C GLN A 172 41.65 4.21 -9.23
N ILE A 173 41.09 3.19 -8.57
CA ILE A 173 41.88 2.10 -7.96
C ILE A 173 42.71 1.39 -9.03
N HIS A 174 42.10 1.05 -10.17
CA HIS A 174 42.80 0.39 -11.26
C HIS A 174 43.96 1.22 -11.84
N GLU A 175 43.76 2.53 -12.02
CA GLU A 175 44.82 3.44 -12.45
C GLU A 175 45.97 3.51 -11.45
N LYS A 176 45.66 3.56 -10.14
CA LYS A 176 46.67 3.56 -9.08
C LYS A 176 47.43 2.24 -9.02
N ASP A 177 46.77 1.11 -9.23
CA ASP A 177 47.43 -0.20 -9.31
C ASP A 177 48.39 -0.26 -10.52
N CYS A 178 47.99 0.26 -11.67
CA CYS A 178 48.86 0.40 -12.84
C CYS A 178 50.08 1.28 -12.54
N MET A 179 49.89 2.42 -11.85
CA MET A 179 50.97 3.31 -11.45
C MET A 179 51.93 2.63 -10.45
N ILE A 180 51.41 1.90 -9.46
CA ILE A 180 52.20 1.12 -8.50
C ILE A 180 53.04 0.07 -9.22
N ASN A 181 52.46 -0.65 -10.19
CA ASN A 181 53.19 -1.66 -10.96
C ASN A 181 54.31 -1.03 -11.81
N SER A 182 54.07 0.15 -12.40
CA SER A 182 55.12 0.91 -13.10
C SER A 182 56.27 1.29 -12.17
N LEU A 183 55.97 1.88 -11.01
CA LEU A 183 56.98 2.26 -10.01
C LEU A 183 57.75 1.04 -9.48
N ARG A 184 57.07 -0.09 -9.26
CA ARG A 184 57.74 -1.35 -8.87
C ARG A 184 58.75 -1.78 -9.93
N SER A 185 58.40 -1.69 -11.21
CA SER A 185 59.32 -2.02 -12.31
C SER A 185 60.52 -1.07 -12.38
N GLU A 186 60.37 0.20 -12.01
CA GLU A 186 61.48 1.15 -11.91
C GLU A 186 62.39 0.86 -10.72
N VAL A 187 61.80 0.54 -9.56
CA VAL A 187 62.55 0.12 -8.37
C VAL A 187 63.36 -1.14 -8.64
N GLU A 188 62.84 -2.08 -9.43
CA GLU A 188 63.55 -3.29 -9.83
C GLU A 188 64.76 -3.02 -10.74
N LYS A 189 64.79 -1.89 -11.47
CA LYS A 189 65.96 -1.46 -12.27
C LYS A 189 67.06 -0.84 -11.41
N ILE A 190 66.76 -0.29 -10.24
CA ILE A 190 67.74 0.32 -9.33
C ILE A 190 68.92 -0.63 -9.01
N PRO A 191 68.72 -1.90 -8.60
CA PRO A 191 69.84 -2.79 -8.31
C PRO A 191 70.73 -3.06 -9.54
N THR A 192 70.14 -3.17 -10.74
CA THR A 192 70.94 -3.35 -11.97
C THR A 192 71.83 -2.15 -12.27
N LEU A 193 71.29 -0.93 -12.13
CA LEU A 193 72.05 0.32 -12.26
C LEU A 193 73.12 0.44 -11.17
N ASN A 194 72.79 0.06 -9.94
CA ASN A 194 73.73 0.12 -8.82
C ASN A 194 74.91 -0.85 -9.01
N ASN A 195 74.65 -2.05 -9.55
CA ASN A 195 75.70 -3.00 -9.92
C ASN A 195 76.61 -2.45 -11.03
N GLN A 196 76.05 -1.83 -12.06
CA GLN A 196 76.83 -1.15 -13.12
C GLN A 196 77.67 0.01 -12.57
N LEU A 197 77.15 0.73 -11.58
CA LEU A 197 77.85 1.83 -10.91
C LEU A 197 79.02 1.30 -10.06
N GLN A 198 78.84 0.17 -9.37
CA GLN A 198 79.94 -0.51 -8.67
C GLN A 198 81.02 -1.02 -9.63
N GLU A 199 80.64 -1.61 -10.77
CA GLU A 199 81.60 -2.05 -11.80
C GLU A 199 82.41 -0.87 -12.38
N THR A 200 81.75 0.26 -12.66
CA THR A 200 82.43 1.48 -13.15
C THR A 200 83.32 2.12 -12.08
N GLN A 201 82.93 2.06 -10.79
CA GLN A 201 83.80 2.48 -9.68
C GLN A 201 85.05 1.60 -9.55
N HIS A 202 84.91 0.27 -9.65
CA HIS A 202 86.06 -0.64 -9.66
C HIS A 202 86.98 -0.41 -10.87
N LEU A 203 86.43 -0.02 -12.02
CA LEU A 203 87.23 0.38 -13.18
C LEU A 203 87.93 1.73 -12.95
N ALA A 204 87.29 2.71 -12.31
CA ALA A 204 87.90 3.99 -11.97
C ALA A 204 89.02 3.86 -10.93
N GLU A 205 88.87 2.97 -9.94
CA GLU A 205 89.93 2.61 -8.98
C GLU A 205 91.14 1.97 -9.65
N LYS A 206 90.94 1.29 -10.79
CA LYS A 206 92.01 0.68 -11.59
C LYS A 206 92.85 1.71 -12.38
N TYR A 207 92.44 2.98 -12.43
CA TYR A 207 93.08 4.05 -13.22
C TYR A 207 93.64 5.22 -12.39
N GLN A 208 93.83 5.11 -11.08
CA GLN A 208 94.52 6.17 -10.32
C GLN A 208 96.05 5.98 -10.25
N VAL A 209 96.72 6.79 -11.08
CA VAL A 209 98.14 7.15 -11.07
C VAL A 209 98.43 8.20 -9.98
N LYS A 210 99.66 8.13 -9.46
CA LYS A 210 100.30 8.93 -8.41
C LYS A 210 100.29 10.47 -8.56
N THR A 211 100.21 11.12 -7.40
CA THR A 211 100.87 12.38 -6.90
C THR A 211 100.44 13.75 -7.46
N PRO A 212 100.76 14.91 -6.81
CA PRO A 212 101.04 15.22 -5.40
C PRO A 212 100.20 16.41 -4.82
N THR A 213 100.36 16.57 -3.50
CA THR A 213 100.10 17.70 -2.59
C THR A 213 100.09 19.12 -3.20
N GLN A 214 99.06 19.94 -2.92
CA GLN A 214 99.18 21.19 -2.13
C GLN A 214 97.85 21.99 -2.04
N SER A 215 97.42 22.19 -0.79
CA SER A 215 96.88 23.42 -0.19
C SER A 215 96.07 24.39 -1.05
N GLN A 216 94.73 24.35 -0.87
CA GLN A 216 93.81 25.47 -0.62
C GLN A 216 92.37 24.97 -0.88
N SER A 217 91.71 24.31 0.07
CA SER A 217 90.30 23.91 -0.13
C SER A 217 89.48 23.70 1.15
N HIS A 218 89.78 24.43 2.24
CA HIS A 218 88.95 24.35 3.45
C HIS A 218 87.51 24.84 3.17
N ASP A 219 87.32 25.82 2.27
CA ASP A 219 86.00 26.34 1.89
C ASP A 219 85.17 25.35 1.03
N ASN A 220 85.81 24.54 0.18
CA ASN A 220 85.09 23.56 -0.65
C ASN A 220 84.55 22.39 0.16
N PHE A 221 85.26 21.96 1.21
CA PHE A 221 84.75 20.93 2.11
C PHE A 221 83.59 21.44 2.97
N GLU A 222 83.66 22.68 3.43
CA GLU A 222 82.59 23.33 4.18
C GLU A 222 81.31 23.44 3.34
N HIS A 223 81.43 23.88 2.08
CA HIS A 223 80.30 24.00 1.17
C HIS A 223 79.66 22.64 0.82
N LEU A 224 80.49 21.59 0.64
CA LEU A 224 80.00 20.23 0.41
C LEU A 224 79.29 19.68 1.66
N TYR A 225 79.82 19.92 2.85
CA TYR A 225 79.18 19.53 4.12
C TYR A 225 77.84 20.26 4.31
N GLN A 226 77.78 21.54 3.97
CA GLN A 226 76.54 22.32 4.01
C GLN A 226 75.49 21.78 3.03
N GLN A 227 75.89 21.43 1.80
CA GLN A 227 74.98 20.80 0.83
C GLN A 227 74.46 19.44 1.31
N LEU A 228 75.33 18.60 1.87
CA LEU A 228 74.93 17.30 2.42
C LEU A 228 73.94 17.48 3.56
N ARG A 229 74.24 18.41 4.48
CA ARG A 229 73.36 18.74 5.62
C ARG A 229 72.00 19.27 5.15
N TYR A 230 71.98 20.11 4.11
CA TYR A 230 70.74 20.60 3.51
C TYR A 230 69.92 19.46 2.92
N GLN A 231 70.54 18.57 2.13
CA GLN A 231 69.87 17.40 1.56
C GLN A 231 69.32 16.44 2.63
N PHE A 232 70.07 16.17 3.70
CA PHE A 232 69.56 15.36 4.80
C PHE A 232 68.41 16.05 5.55
N SER A 233 68.47 17.36 5.71
CA SER A 233 67.37 18.15 6.28
C SER A 233 66.11 18.07 5.42
N GLU A 234 66.24 18.27 4.10
CA GLU A 234 65.11 18.26 3.18
C GLU A 234 64.49 16.87 3.05
N LYS A 235 65.32 15.83 2.89
CA LYS A 235 64.86 14.43 2.87
C LYS A 235 64.24 14.02 4.20
N GLY A 236 64.79 14.49 5.32
CA GLY A 236 64.21 14.27 6.65
C GLY A 236 62.79 14.83 6.76
N LYS A 237 62.58 16.07 6.30
CA LYS A 237 61.25 16.71 6.26
C LYS A 237 60.28 15.95 5.36
N LEU A 238 60.72 15.55 4.17
CA LEU A 238 59.89 14.79 3.24
C LEU A 238 59.48 13.44 3.85
N LEU A 239 60.42 12.74 4.49
CA LEU A 239 60.20 11.44 5.13
C LEU A 239 59.25 11.55 6.32
N ASP A 240 59.36 12.60 7.14
CA ASP A 240 58.40 12.89 8.20
C ASP A 240 57.00 13.18 7.65
N GLN A 241 56.90 13.90 6.54
CA GLN A 241 55.62 14.15 5.87
C GLN A 241 55.03 12.86 5.31
N THR A 242 55.83 12.02 4.65
CA THR A 242 55.37 10.73 4.13
C THR A 242 54.92 9.81 5.27
N ARG A 243 55.62 9.85 6.41
CA ARG A 243 55.24 9.11 7.62
C ARG A 243 53.88 9.56 8.16
N LYS A 244 53.64 10.88 8.23
CA LYS A 244 52.34 11.43 8.65
C LYS A 244 51.21 11.02 7.71
N GLU A 245 51.43 11.11 6.40
CA GLU A 245 50.45 10.71 5.38
C GLU A 245 50.15 9.21 5.46
N LEU A 246 51.16 8.37 5.66
CA LEU A 246 51.00 6.93 5.82
C LEU A 246 50.21 6.58 7.08
N PHE A 247 50.47 7.25 8.21
CA PHE A 247 49.67 7.08 9.42
C PHE A 247 48.22 7.50 9.24
N ALA A 248 47.96 8.66 8.60
CA ALA A 248 46.61 9.13 8.33
C ALA A 248 45.84 8.18 7.39
N ALA A 249 46.50 7.66 6.36
CA ALA A 249 45.93 6.66 5.46
C ALA A 249 45.61 5.35 6.20
N GLN A 250 46.52 4.88 7.06
CA GLN A 250 46.32 3.67 7.85
C GLN A 250 45.17 3.83 8.86
N GLU A 251 45.06 4.98 9.51
CA GLU A 251 43.93 5.31 10.40
C GLU A 251 42.61 5.33 9.63
N LYS A 252 42.58 5.96 8.45
CA LYS A 252 41.39 5.98 7.57
C LYS A 252 40.95 4.58 7.14
N VAL A 253 41.90 3.72 6.75
CA VAL A 253 41.61 2.31 6.42
C VAL A 253 41.05 1.55 7.62
N THR A 254 41.57 1.84 8.82
CA THR A 254 41.11 1.19 10.06
C THR A 254 39.69 1.63 10.42
N CYS A 255 39.35 2.92 10.29
CA CYS A 255 38.00 3.42 10.46
C CYS A 255 37.02 2.79 9.46
N LEU A 256 37.37 2.76 8.16
CA LEU A 256 36.52 2.15 7.13
C LEU A 256 36.27 0.65 7.38
N LYS A 257 37.26 -0.10 7.87
CA LYS A 257 37.09 -1.51 8.25
C LYS A 257 36.10 -1.66 9.41
N ARG A 258 36.21 -0.82 10.44
CA ARG A 258 35.26 -0.81 11.56
C ARG A 258 33.84 -0.49 11.08
N ASP A 259 33.67 0.51 10.22
CA ASP A 259 32.35 0.89 9.69
C ASP A 259 31.73 -0.24 8.86
N MET A 260 32.54 -0.94 8.07
CA MET A 260 32.09 -2.14 7.34
C MET A 260 31.69 -3.29 8.27
N GLU A 261 32.45 -3.52 9.35
CA GLU A 261 32.09 -4.51 10.38
C GLU A 261 30.79 -4.13 11.10
N GLU A 262 30.59 -2.86 11.43
CA GLU A 262 29.34 -2.38 12.02
C GLU A 262 28.17 -2.51 11.06
N MET A 263 28.35 -2.13 9.79
CA MET A 263 27.33 -2.32 8.76
C MET A 263 27.00 -3.80 8.59
N THR A 264 27.97 -4.71 8.48
CA THR A 264 27.68 -6.14 8.36
C THR A 264 27.00 -6.71 9.61
N LYS A 265 27.38 -6.25 10.80
CA LYS A 265 26.80 -6.70 12.07
C LYS A 265 25.38 -6.17 12.31
N TYR A 266 25.05 -4.95 11.87
CA TYR A 266 23.76 -4.30 12.18
C TYR A 266 22.80 -4.19 10.99
N SER A 267 23.30 -4.18 9.74
CA SER A 267 22.44 -4.06 8.55
C SER A 267 21.87 -5.38 8.05
N GLY A 268 22.50 -6.52 8.41
CA GLY A 268 22.20 -7.81 7.80
C GLY A 268 21.00 -8.59 8.35
N ASP A 269 20.60 -8.37 9.61
CA ASP A 269 19.77 -9.37 10.31
C ASP A 269 18.40 -8.84 10.76
N HIS A 270 18.29 -7.61 11.27
CA HIS A 270 17.00 -7.16 11.82
C HIS A 270 15.99 -6.76 10.73
N TYR A 271 16.44 -6.01 9.71
CA TYR A 271 15.55 -5.54 8.65
C TYR A 271 15.19 -6.66 7.67
N SER A 272 16.15 -7.52 7.30
CA SER A 272 15.91 -8.67 6.44
C SER A 272 14.93 -9.66 7.08
N LEU A 273 15.11 -9.98 8.36
CA LEU A 273 14.25 -10.89 9.11
C LEU A 273 12.87 -10.30 9.37
N GLN A 274 12.77 -8.98 9.52
CA GLN A 274 11.48 -8.29 9.58
C GLN A 274 10.77 -8.29 8.22
N LEU A 275 11.50 -8.07 7.12
CA LEU A 275 10.95 -8.14 5.77
C LEU A 275 10.49 -9.55 5.42
N GLU A 276 11.26 -10.57 5.80
CA GLU A 276 10.91 -11.98 5.62
C GLU A 276 9.66 -12.35 6.43
N LYS A 277 9.57 -11.88 7.69
CA LYS A 277 8.39 -12.06 8.53
C LYS A 277 7.15 -11.39 7.92
N ASP A 278 7.29 -10.19 7.38
CA ASP A 278 6.20 -9.46 6.75
C ASP A 278 5.77 -10.14 5.44
N TYR A 279 6.73 -10.63 4.65
CA TYR A 279 6.47 -11.42 3.45
C TYR A 279 5.70 -12.71 3.77
N VAL A 280 6.15 -13.49 4.77
CA VAL A 280 5.45 -14.71 5.22
C VAL A 280 4.04 -14.40 5.73
N THR A 281 3.85 -13.26 6.40
CA THR A 281 2.53 -12.83 6.87
C THR A 281 1.62 -12.48 5.70
N LEU A 282 2.12 -11.73 4.72
CA LEU A 282 1.38 -11.33 3.52
C LEU A 282 0.98 -12.54 2.67
N THR A 283 1.88 -13.49 2.46
CA THR A 283 1.62 -14.71 1.68
C THR A 283 0.54 -15.57 2.36
N ARG A 284 0.59 -15.72 3.69
CA ARG A 284 -0.44 -16.44 4.45
C ARG A 284 -1.81 -15.75 4.37
N ASP A 285 -1.85 -14.42 4.38
CA ASP A 285 -3.10 -13.67 4.26
C ASP A 285 -3.70 -13.80 2.85
N LEU A 286 -2.86 -13.79 1.80
CA LEU A 286 -3.28 -14.06 0.42
C LEU A 286 -3.82 -15.49 0.23
N GLU A 287 -3.14 -16.50 0.79
CA GLU A 287 -3.62 -17.88 0.76
C GLU A 287 -4.97 -18.02 1.48
N SER A 288 -5.13 -17.35 2.62
CA SER A 288 -6.40 -17.33 3.35
C SER A 288 -7.51 -16.65 2.55
N GLN A 289 -7.21 -15.56 1.83
CA GLN A 289 -8.19 -14.90 0.98
C GLN A 289 -8.60 -15.76 -0.21
N ASN A 290 -7.63 -16.36 -0.91
CA ASN A 290 -7.89 -17.27 -2.01
C ASN A 290 -8.74 -18.46 -1.56
N LYS A 291 -8.48 -19.00 -0.38
CA LYS A 291 -9.31 -20.08 0.19
C LYS A 291 -10.76 -19.64 0.40
N MET A 292 -11.00 -18.44 0.95
CA MET A 292 -12.37 -17.93 1.12
C MET A 292 -13.07 -17.71 -0.24
N TYR A 293 -12.36 -17.22 -1.25
CA TYR A 293 -12.94 -17.06 -2.59
C TYR A 293 -13.28 -18.39 -3.24
N VAL A 294 -12.44 -19.42 -3.08
CA VAL A 294 -12.74 -20.77 -3.57
C VAL A 294 -13.96 -21.36 -2.86
N GLU A 295 -14.08 -21.17 -1.54
CA GLU A 295 -15.27 -21.57 -0.76
C GLU A 295 -16.53 -20.84 -1.24
N GLU A 296 -16.46 -19.52 -1.48
CA GLU A 296 -17.59 -18.74 -2.01
C GLU A 296 -18.01 -19.19 -3.42
N ILE A 297 -17.04 -19.44 -4.30
CA ILE A 297 -17.31 -19.94 -5.66
C ILE A 297 -17.99 -21.31 -5.59
N THR A 298 -17.51 -22.23 -4.76
CA THR A 298 -18.12 -23.55 -4.60
C THR A 298 -19.54 -23.48 -4.00
N GLU A 299 -19.79 -22.58 -3.05
CA GLU A 299 -21.16 -22.33 -2.55
C GLU A 299 -22.10 -21.80 -3.64
N LEU A 300 -21.61 -20.88 -4.49
CA LEU A 300 -22.37 -20.34 -5.62
C LEU A 300 -22.65 -21.41 -6.68
N GLU A 301 -21.68 -22.27 -7.00
CA GLU A 301 -21.85 -23.41 -7.90
C GLU A 301 -22.91 -24.38 -7.39
N CYS A 302 -22.89 -24.72 -6.09
CA CYS A 302 -23.94 -25.53 -5.47
C CYS A 302 -25.33 -24.89 -5.59
N LEU A 303 -25.43 -23.57 -5.40
CA LEU A 303 -26.70 -22.85 -5.50
C LEU A 303 -27.23 -22.83 -6.94
N VAL A 304 -26.35 -22.61 -7.92
CA VAL A 304 -26.70 -22.67 -9.35
C VAL A 304 -27.16 -24.08 -9.73
N GLY A 305 -26.45 -25.12 -9.28
CA GLY A 305 -26.84 -26.52 -9.51
C GLY A 305 -28.22 -26.85 -8.94
N ALA A 306 -28.53 -26.38 -7.74
CA ALA A 306 -29.83 -26.56 -7.11
C ALA A 306 -30.97 -25.84 -7.85
N LEU A 307 -30.70 -24.68 -8.44
CA LEU A 307 -31.67 -23.94 -9.26
C LEU A 307 -31.92 -24.64 -10.60
N LEU A 308 -30.88 -25.19 -11.23
CA LEU A 308 -31.02 -25.92 -12.49
C LEU A 308 -31.81 -27.22 -12.36
N GLN A 309 -31.67 -27.95 -11.24
CA GLN A 309 -32.45 -29.18 -11.00
C GLN A 309 -33.94 -28.93 -10.70
N ARG A 310 -34.32 -27.70 -10.38
CA ARG A 310 -35.70 -27.34 -10.00
C ARG A 310 -36.57 -26.91 -11.19
N ASN A 311 -35.93 -26.58 -12.32
CA ASN A 311 -36.60 -26.29 -13.60
C ASN A 311 -36.69 -27.56 -14.44
#